data_AF-A0A534R2G2-F1
#
_entry.id   AF-A0A534R2G2-F1
#
_cell.length_a   1.000
_cell.length_b   1.000
_cell.length_c   1.000
_cell.angle_alpha   90.00
_cell.angle_beta   90.00
_cell.angle_gamma   90.00
#
_symmetry.space_group_name_H-M   'P 1'
#
loop_
_entity.id
_entity.type
_entity.pdbx_description
1 polymer ?
#
loop_
_entity_poly.entity_id
_entity_poly.type
_entity_poly.pdbx_seq_one_letter_code
_entity_poly.pdbx_strand_id
1 'polypeptide(L)'
;MKVIDQTPAGLRRPRVTTTFVDGAPPVVHAVIDMTTPIAGMLPSRVGKTIFARWLSDRTPMARVRVTVTAIEILNPLKPVHPVAAARQRCSSTSTQDCSATPCPAGETCRTFGGPIAGWEVFLEANGHWQPLAALTGVTTPATIPQGLVFDAAVPVTGGTLHLHATGHSLDCRETMYGMSLNRDIQVFGGDVANCLEAESHDVGELDITLPASGFPARRHPVSYVTQSIGGDGGQCSSTSSQLCLTNADCPSGETCTVTGGSYKLHYTIARRG
;
A
#
# COMPACT_ATOMS: atom_id res chain seq x y z
N MET A 1 17.03 30.77 -0.34
CA MET A 1 16.08 29.65 -0.40
C MET A 1 14.72 30.11 0.11
N LYS A 2 13.62 29.68 -0.50
CA LYS A 2 12.25 29.91 0.00
C LYS A 2 11.63 28.56 0.32
N VAL A 3 11.14 28.41 1.55
CA VAL A 3 10.32 27.26 1.94
C VAL A 3 8.87 27.70 2.01
N ILE A 4 7.98 26.89 1.44
CA ILE A 4 6.53 27.08 1.51
C ILE A 4 5.97 25.78 2.08
N ASP A 5 5.28 25.85 3.21
CA ASP A 5 4.50 24.72 3.72
C ASP A 5 3.01 24.90 3.38
N GLN A 6 2.38 23.80 2.96
CA GLN A 6 0.95 23.75 2.70
C GLN A 6 0.31 22.76 3.65
N THR A 7 -0.61 23.24 4.48
CA THR A 7 -1.45 22.39 5.33
C THR A 7 -2.80 22.19 4.64
N PRO A 8 -3.27 20.94 4.47
CA PRO A 8 -4.60 20.65 3.94
C PRO A 8 -5.71 21.39 4.70
N ALA A 9 -6.82 21.66 4.01
CA ALA A 9 -7.98 22.29 4.62
C ALA A 9 -8.54 21.41 5.75
N GLY A 10 -8.97 22.06 6.84
CA GLY A 10 -9.55 21.37 8.01
C GLY A 10 -8.54 20.85 9.04
N LEU A 11 -7.23 20.86 8.74
CA LEU A 11 -6.19 20.51 9.70
C LEU A 11 -5.62 21.75 10.40
N ARG A 12 -5.22 21.58 11.67
CA ARG A 12 -4.49 22.63 12.39
C ARG A 12 -3.14 22.86 11.70
N ARG A 13 -2.68 24.11 11.67
CA ARG A 13 -1.49 24.55 10.91
C ARG A 13 -0.29 24.80 11.83
N PRO A 14 0.38 23.76 12.36
CA PRO A 14 1.56 23.97 13.18
C PRO A 14 2.64 24.69 12.39
N ARG A 15 3.44 25.47 13.11
CA ARG A 15 4.58 26.15 12.53
C ARG A 15 5.56 25.11 12.00
N VAL A 16 6.14 25.41 10.85
CA VAL A 16 7.29 24.67 10.32
C VAL A 16 8.50 25.57 10.46
N THR A 17 9.54 25.06 11.12
CA THR A 17 10.84 25.71 11.18
C THR A 17 11.76 24.97 10.22
N THR A 18 12.37 25.70 9.29
CA THR A 18 13.28 25.11 8.31
C THR A 18 14.67 25.69 8.44
N THR A 19 15.66 24.82 8.50
CA THR A 19 17.08 25.16 8.46
C THR A 19 17.71 24.57 7.21
N PHE A 20 18.51 25.39 6.52
CA PHE A 20 19.36 24.90 5.46
C PHE A 20 20.61 24.30 6.10
N VAL A 21 20.93 23.06 5.74
CA VAL A 21 22.16 22.40 6.14
C VAL A 21 23.03 22.30 4.90
N ASP A 22 24.10 23.09 4.90
CA ASP A 22 25.06 23.12 3.81
C ASP A 22 25.89 21.82 3.80
N GLY A 23 26.16 21.26 2.63
CA GLY A 23 26.77 19.93 2.45
C GLY A 23 26.62 19.40 1.02
N ALA A 24 27.22 18.24 0.74
CA ALA A 24 27.08 17.55 -0.56
C ALA A 24 26.44 16.16 -0.35
N PRO A 25 25.15 15.97 -0.65
CA PRO A 25 24.19 16.97 -1.15
C PRO A 25 23.65 17.90 -0.05
N PRO A 26 23.30 19.16 -0.37
CA PRO A 26 22.72 20.08 0.60
C PRO A 26 21.30 19.65 0.93
N VAL A 27 20.89 19.75 2.20
CA VAL A 27 19.57 19.29 2.65
C VAL A 27 18.80 20.41 3.36
N VAL A 28 17.47 20.27 3.32
CA VAL A 28 16.56 21.14 4.07
C VAL A 28 16.05 20.35 5.25
N HIS A 29 16.51 20.69 6.44
CA HIS A 29 15.94 20.15 7.66
C HIS A 29 14.68 20.93 8.00
N ALA A 30 13.54 20.24 8.06
CA ALA A 30 12.27 20.83 8.45
C ALA A 30 11.77 20.19 9.75
N VAL A 31 11.48 21.02 10.74
CA VAL A 31 10.90 20.64 12.02
C VAL A 31 9.46 21.12 12.05
N ILE A 32 8.53 20.22 12.36
CA ILE A 32 7.11 20.55 12.56
C ILE A 32 6.87 20.70 14.05
N ASP A 33 6.50 21.91 14.48
CA ASP A 33 6.32 22.24 15.90
C ASP A 33 4.97 21.69 16.41
N MET A 34 4.97 20.42 16.83
CA MET A 34 3.79 19.71 17.34
C MET A 34 3.45 20.04 18.80
N THR A 35 4.34 20.72 19.51
CA THR A 35 4.25 21.01 20.94
C THR A 35 3.56 22.34 21.26
N THR A 36 3.20 23.12 20.22
CA THR A 36 2.52 24.41 20.40
C THR A 36 1.01 24.24 20.18
N PRO A 37 0.14 24.56 21.15
CA PRO A 37 -1.31 24.53 20.96
C PRO A 37 -1.75 25.53 19.90
N ILE A 38 -2.67 25.13 19.02
CA ILE A 38 -3.20 25.98 17.94
C ILE A 38 -4.69 26.09 18.16
N ALA A 39 -5.25 27.24 18.52
CA ALA A 39 -6.64 27.32 18.99
C ALA A 39 -6.93 26.36 20.16
N GLY A 40 -6.08 26.43 21.20
CA GLY A 40 -6.31 25.78 22.50
C GLY A 40 -6.12 24.27 22.59
N MET A 41 -5.73 23.58 21.50
CA MET A 41 -5.41 22.15 21.55
C MET A 41 -4.13 21.86 20.76
N LEU A 42 -3.37 20.88 21.24
CA LEU A 42 -2.20 20.37 20.55
C LEU A 42 -2.63 19.64 19.26
N PRO A 43 -1.89 19.80 18.14
CA PRO A 43 -2.11 18.99 16.96
C PRO A 43 -1.89 17.50 17.27
N SER A 44 -2.88 16.65 17.01
CA SER A 44 -2.76 15.19 17.16
C SER A 44 -2.37 14.48 15.86
N ARG A 45 -2.52 15.15 14.72
CA ARG A 45 -2.14 14.67 13.37
C ARG A 45 -1.69 15.86 12.52
N VAL A 46 -0.70 15.65 11.67
CA VAL A 46 -0.25 16.64 10.67
C VAL A 46 0.05 15.95 9.35
N GLY A 47 -0.54 16.46 8.28
CA GLY A 47 -0.07 16.25 6.92
C GLY A 47 0.34 17.61 6.35
N LYS A 48 1.57 17.74 5.84
CA LYS A 48 2.06 18.97 5.21
C LYS A 48 2.91 18.62 4.01
N THR A 49 2.78 19.42 2.96
CA THR A 49 3.74 19.41 1.84
C THR A 49 4.70 20.57 2.01
N ILE A 50 6.01 20.29 1.98
CA ILE A 50 7.07 21.29 2.12
C ILE A 50 7.74 21.48 0.77
N PHE A 51 7.63 22.67 0.20
CA PHE A 51 8.33 23.05 -1.02
C PHE A 51 9.54 23.90 -0.66
N ALA A 52 10.74 23.38 -0.86
CA ALA A 52 11.96 24.18 -0.82
C ALA A 52 12.39 24.54 -2.24
N ARG A 53 12.66 25.82 -2.51
CA ARG A 53 13.22 26.26 -3.79
C ARG A 53 14.31 27.30 -3.61
N TRP A 54 15.22 27.34 -4.55
CA TRP A 54 16.14 28.45 -4.74
C TRP A 54 15.44 29.56 -5.52
N LEU A 55 15.49 30.80 -5.02
CA LEU A 55 14.71 31.93 -5.57
C LEU A 55 15.21 32.40 -6.96
N SER A 56 16.40 31.97 -7.37
CA SER A 56 17.04 32.35 -8.64
C SER A 56 17.55 31.15 -9.45
N ASP A 57 17.13 29.93 -9.09
CA ASP A 57 17.54 28.74 -9.81
C ASP A 57 16.79 28.64 -11.13
N ARG A 58 17.56 28.68 -12.23
CA ARG A 58 17.08 28.60 -13.61
C ARG A 58 17.20 27.18 -14.17
N THR A 59 17.44 26.18 -13.31
CA THR A 59 17.54 24.78 -13.74
C THR A 59 16.30 24.43 -14.56
N PRO A 60 16.47 24.04 -15.84
CA PRO A 60 15.35 23.69 -16.69
C PRO A 60 14.68 22.44 -16.11
N MET A 61 13.36 22.49 -15.95
CA MET A 61 12.56 21.38 -15.42
C MET A 61 11.70 20.76 -16.52
N ALA A 62 11.73 19.43 -16.62
CA ALA A 62 10.73 18.65 -17.34
C ALA A 62 9.54 18.41 -16.41
N ARG A 63 8.35 18.91 -16.80
CA ARG A 63 7.11 18.58 -16.12
C ARG A 63 6.56 17.28 -16.72
N VAL A 64 6.33 16.29 -15.88
CA VAL A 64 5.79 14.99 -16.28
C VAL A 64 4.53 14.67 -15.49
N ARG A 65 3.56 14.05 -16.16
CA ARG A 65 2.42 13.38 -15.55
C ARG A 65 2.69 11.89 -15.54
N VAL A 66 2.56 11.25 -14.39
CA VAL A 66 2.44 9.79 -14.29
C VAL A 66 0.98 9.49 -14.03
N THR A 67 0.38 8.63 -14.85
CA THR A 67 -1.01 8.15 -14.69
C THR A 67 -0.95 6.65 -14.52
N VAL A 68 -1.28 6.15 -13.34
CA VAL A 68 -1.39 4.71 -13.07
C VAL A 68 -2.77 4.28 -13.55
N THR A 69 -2.79 3.36 -14.51
CA THR A 69 -4.02 2.95 -15.20
C THR A 69 -4.56 1.63 -14.67
N ALA A 70 -3.68 0.74 -14.19
CA ALA A 70 -4.10 -0.52 -13.58
C ALA A 70 -2.99 -1.13 -12.73
N ILE A 71 -3.38 -2.04 -11.85
CA ILE A 71 -2.52 -3.04 -11.24
C ILE A 71 -3.05 -4.42 -11.65
N GLU A 72 -2.16 -5.26 -12.17
CA GLU A 72 -2.44 -6.65 -12.57
C GLU A 72 -1.89 -7.56 -11.47
N ILE A 73 -2.79 -8.18 -10.71
CA ILE A 73 -2.48 -9.15 -9.67
C ILE A 73 -2.21 -10.49 -10.35
N LEU A 74 -0.99 -11.01 -10.21
CA LEU A 74 -0.56 -12.28 -10.75
C LEU A 74 -0.72 -13.41 -9.73
N ASN A 75 -0.37 -13.13 -8.47
CA ASN A 75 -0.61 -14.01 -7.34
C ASN A 75 -1.29 -13.20 -6.23
N PRO A 76 -2.51 -13.53 -5.80
CA PRO A 76 -3.23 -12.77 -4.78
C PRO A 76 -2.72 -13.02 -3.36
N LEU A 77 -1.76 -13.95 -3.17
CA LEU A 77 -1.14 -14.26 -1.89
C LEU A 77 -2.18 -14.62 -0.83
N LYS A 78 -3.08 -15.55 -1.20
CA LYS A 78 -4.09 -16.12 -0.30
C LYS A 78 -3.81 -17.60 -0.13
N PRO A 79 -3.64 -18.09 1.12
CA PRO A 79 -3.34 -19.50 1.34
C PRO A 79 -4.54 -20.35 0.95
N VAL A 80 -4.26 -21.52 0.38
CA VAL A 80 -5.27 -22.56 0.16
C VAL A 80 -5.71 -23.13 1.50
N HIS A 81 -4.76 -23.26 2.43
CA HIS A 81 -4.99 -23.68 3.80
C HIS A 81 -4.85 -22.50 4.77
N PRO A 82 -5.94 -21.76 5.08
CA PRO A 82 -5.86 -20.63 5.97
C PRO A 82 -5.49 -21.05 7.39
N VAL A 83 -4.78 -20.16 8.09
CA VAL A 83 -4.27 -20.34 9.45
C VAL A 83 -5.39 -20.66 10.47
N ALA A 84 -6.58 -20.12 10.23
CA ALA A 84 -7.81 -20.51 10.93
C ALA A 84 -8.92 -20.77 9.93
N ALA A 85 -9.76 -21.77 10.19
CA ALA A 85 -10.94 -22.04 9.38
C ALA A 85 -11.98 -20.92 9.50
N ALA A 86 -12.69 -20.65 8.42
CA ALA A 86 -13.74 -19.64 8.41
C ALA A 86 -14.89 -20.03 9.36
N ARG A 87 -15.25 -19.15 10.29
CA ARG A 87 -16.36 -19.34 11.24
C ARG A 87 -17.19 -18.07 11.33
N GLN A 88 -18.51 -18.22 11.34
CA GLN A 88 -19.44 -17.09 11.47
C GLN A 88 -20.11 -17.09 12.84
N ARG A 89 -19.97 -15.98 13.58
CA ARG A 89 -20.47 -15.84 14.95
C ARG A 89 -21.03 -14.45 15.21
N CYS A 90 -21.99 -14.35 16.13
CA CYS A 90 -22.58 -13.07 16.53
C CYS A 90 -21.64 -12.25 17.44
N SER A 91 -21.72 -10.93 17.30
CA SER A 91 -20.67 -10.00 17.75
C SER A 91 -20.57 -9.73 19.25
N SER A 92 -21.59 -9.97 20.08
CA SER A 92 -21.57 -9.40 21.45
C SER A 92 -21.93 -10.38 22.54
N THR A 93 -23.13 -10.94 22.52
CA THR A 93 -23.65 -11.75 23.62
C THR A 93 -23.75 -13.21 23.26
N SER A 94 -23.99 -13.52 21.99
CA SER A 94 -24.20 -14.88 21.54
C SER A 94 -22.97 -15.48 20.87
N THR A 95 -22.66 -16.73 21.19
CA THR A 95 -21.71 -17.57 20.41
C THR A 95 -22.44 -18.34 19.29
N GLN A 96 -23.68 -17.96 19.00
CA GLN A 96 -24.51 -18.57 17.97
C GLN A 96 -23.83 -18.50 16.60
N ASP A 97 -23.98 -19.60 15.86
CA ASP A 97 -23.60 -19.68 14.47
C ASP A 97 -24.56 -18.88 13.61
N CYS A 98 -24.09 -17.75 13.11
CA CYS A 98 -24.90 -16.87 12.29
C CYS A 98 -24.98 -17.25 10.81
N SER A 99 -24.24 -18.29 10.39
CA SER A 99 -24.43 -18.92 9.08
C SER A 99 -25.68 -19.80 9.05
N ALA A 100 -26.07 -20.37 10.20
CA ALA A 100 -27.24 -21.24 10.33
C ALA A 100 -28.48 -20.49 10.82
N THR A 101 -28.31 -19.59 11.79
CA THR A 101 -29.44 -18.86 12.40
C THR A 101 -29.09 -17.37 12.52
N PRO A 102 -29.94 -16.45 12.02
CA PRO A 102 -29.67 -15.01 12.10
C PRO A 102 -29.37 -14.52 13.52
N CYS A 103 -28.45 -13.57 13.64
CA CYS A 103 -28.10 -12.99 14.93
C CYS A 103 -29.29 -12.27 15.60
N PRO A 104 -29.35 -12.24 16.94
CA PRO A 104 -30.33 -11.44 17.67
C PRO A 104 -30.28 -9.96 17.29
N ALA A 105 -31.38 -9.25 17.53
CA ALA A 105 -31.45 -7.81 17.27
C ALA A 105 -30.34 -7.06 18.01
N GLY A 106 -29.60 -6.22 17.26
CA GLY A 106 -28.47 -5.46 17.79
C GLY A 106 -27.12 -6.19 17.71
N GLU A 107 -27.08 -7.44 17.26
CA GLU A 107 -25.83 -8.16 16.98
C GLU A 107 -25.55 -8.18 15.47
N THR A 108 -24.26 -8.18 15.11
CA THR A 108 -23.80 -8.36 13.74
C THR A 108 -23.18 -9.74 13.56
N CYS A 109 -23.45 -10.36 12.41
CA CYS A 109 -22.79 -11.61 12.03
C CYS A 109 -21.38 -11.29 11.55
N ARG A 110 -20.37 -11.84 12.23
CA ARG A 110 -18.96 -11.62 11.90
C ARG A 110 -18.33 -12.91 11.40
N THR A 111 -17.47 -12.78 10.39
CA THR A 111 -16.65 -13.88 9.89
C THR A 111 -15.26 -13.76 10.51
N PHE A 112 -14.76 -14.87 11.06
CA PHE A 112 -13.42 -15.01 11.60
C PHE A 112 -12.66 -16.08 10.81
N GLY A 113 -11.38 -15.85 10.52
CA GLY A 113 -10.56 -16.79 9.75
C GLY A 113 -10.98 -16.94 8.29
N GLY A 114 -10.46 -17.97 7.63
CA GLY A 114 -10.61 -18.22 6.20
C GLY A 114 -9.59 -17.45 5.34
N PRO A 115 -9.67 -17.57 4.01
CA PRO A 115 -8.89 -16.74 3.10
C PRO A 115 -9.39 -15.30 3.18
N ILE A 116 -8.51 -14.40 3.65
CA ILE A 116 -8.87 -12.99 3.85
C ILE A 116 -8.67 -12.22 2.56
N ALA A 117 -9.73 -11.66 2.01
CA ALA A 117 -9.63 -10.86 0.80
C ALA A 117 -8.82 -9.58 1.04
N GLY A 118 -8.10 -9.17 0.00
CA GLY A 118 -7.64 -7.81 -0.15
C GLY A 118 -6.16 -7.58 0.08
N TRP A 119 -5.67 -6.49 -0.50
CA TRP A 119 -4.30 -5.99 -0.42
C TRP A 119 -4.31 -4.52 -0.01
N GLU A 120 -3.21 -4.07 0.58
CA GLU A 120 -2.88 -2.65 0.74
C GLU A 120 -1.56 -2.36 0.03
N VAL A 121 -1.59 -1.43 -0.92
CA VAL A 121 -0.40 -1.04 -1.70
C VAL A 121 -0.34 0.48 -1.76
N PHE A 122 0.84 1.03 -1.48
CA PHE A 122 1.14 2.44 -1.61
C PHE A 122 2.15 2.65 -2.74
N LEU A 123 1.87 3.63 -3.59
CA LEU A 123 2.77 4.05 -4.65
C LEU A 123 3.29 5.45 -4.34
N GLU A 124 4.58 5.59 -4.54
CA GLU A 124 5.37 6.80 -4.43
C GLU A 124 5.80 7.27 -5.80
N ALA A 125 5.80 8.59 -5.99
CA ALA A 125 6.50 9.24 -7.07
C ALA A 125 7.28 10.45 -6.53
N ASN A 126 8.61 10.37 -6.47
CA ASN A 126 9.50 11.42 -5.96
C ASN A 126 9.04 12.00 -4.59
N GLY A 127 8.75 11.11 -3.64
CA GLY A 127 8.33 11.39 -2.27
C GLY A 127 6.83 11.59 -2.09
N HIS A 128 6.04 11.63 -3.16
CA HIS A 128 4.59 11.76 -3.08
C HIS A 128 3.93 10.39 -3.01
N TRP A 129 3.45 10.02 -1.82
CA TRP A 129 2.78 8.75 -1.55
C TRP A 129 1.26 8.85 -1.71
N GLN A 130 0.67 7.88 -2.40
CA GLN A 130 -0.77 7.68 -2.46
C GLN A 130 -1.13 6.17 -2.47
N PRO A 131 -2.24 5.76 -1.84
CA PRO A 131 -2.69 4.37 -1.87
C PRO A 131 -3.29 4.01 -3.24
N LEU A 132 -3.14 2.75 -3.64
CA LEU A 132 -3.92 2.17 -4.74
C LEU A 132 -5.35 1.88 -4.26
N ALA A 133 -6.31 2.06 -5.17
CA ALA A 133 -7.73 1.92 -4.86
C ALA A 133 -8.27 0.53 -5.21
N ALA A 134 -9.42 0.18 -4.62
CA ALA A 134 -10.21 -1.01 -4.97
C ALA A 134 -9.49 -2.35 -4.79
N LEU A 135 -8.52 -2.42 -3.87
CA LEU A 135 -7.76 -3.64 -3.59
C LEU A 135 -8.35 -4.51 -2.47
N THR A 136 -9.43 -4.10 -1.81
CA THR A 136 -10.01 -4.81 -0.64
C THR A 136 -10.65 -6.16 -0.98
N GLY A 137 -10.95 -6.42 -2.27
CA GLY A 137 -11.61 -7.65 -2.73
C GLY A 137 -10.68 -8.67 -3.37
N VAL A 138 -9.35 -8.47 -3.34
CA VAL A 138 -8.39 -9.34 -4.03
C VAL A 138 -8.37 -10.74 -3.40
N THR A 139 -8.82 -11.74 -4.14
CA THR A 139 -8.77 -13.17 -3.75
C THR A 139 -8.27 -14.08 -4.88
N THR A 140 -8.26 -13.58 -6.10
CA THR A 140 -7.85 -14.29 -7.32
C THR A 140 -7.04 -13.35 -8.21
N PRO A 141 -6.23 -13.87 -9.16
CA PRO A 141 -5.55 -13.06 -10.15
C PRO A 141 -6.55 -12.20 -10.94
N ALA A 142 -6.26 -10.92 -11.09
CA ALA A 142 -7.16 -9.96 -11.73
C ALA A 142 -6.43 -8.68 -12.12
N THR A 143 -6.95 -7.96 -13.12
CA THR A 143 -6.51 -6.59 -13.43
C THR A 143 -7.50 -5.60 -12.83
N ILE A 144 -7.01 -4.75 -11.94
CA ILE A 144 -7.82 -3.75 -11.22
C ILE A 144 -7.49 -2.37 -11.78
N PRO A 145 -8.47 -1.67 -12.40
CA PRO A 145 -8.28 -0.33 -12.91
C PRO A 145 -7.87 0.65 -11.80
N GLN A 146 -6.96 1.56 -12.14
CA GLN A 146 -6.48 2.63 -11.28
C GLN A 146 -6.70 3.99 -11.98
N GLY A 147 -6.86 5.03 -11.17
CA GLY A 147 -7.02 6.42 -11.62
C GLY A 147 -6.02 7.37 -10.97
N LEU A 148 -4.90 6.84 -10.50
CA LEU A 148 -3.92 7.60 -9.72
C LEU A 148 -3.08 8.49 -10.63
N VAL A 149 -2.88 9.74 -10.22
CA VAL A 149 -2.16 10.73 -11.01
C VAL A 149 -1.13 11.44 -10.15
N PHE A 150 0.11 11.47 -10.64
CA PHE A 150 1.19 12.25 -10.07
C PHE A 150 1.69 13.28 -11.08
N ASP A 151 1.90 14.49 -10.60
CA ASP A 151 2.51 15.57 -11.36
C ASP A 151 3.89 15.85 -10.74
N ALA A 152 4.96 15.57 -11.49
CA ALA A 152 6.33 15.78 -11.04
C ALA A 152 7.06 16.79 -11.92
N ALA A 153 7.98 17.54 -11.30
CA ALA A 153 8.91 18.41 -11.99
C ALA A 153 10.33 17.88 -11.73
N VAL A 154 11.01 17.47 -12.80
CA VAL A 154 12.30 16.80 -12.74
C VAL A 154 13.33 17.65 -13.48
N PRO A 155 14.53 17.90 -12.93
CA PRO A 155 15.60 18.59 -13.64
C PRO A 155 15.92 17.91 -14.98
N VAL A 156 15.95 18.68 -16.07
CA VAL A 156 16.22 18.14 -17.42
C VAL A 156 17.64 17.54 -17.50
N THR A 157 18.58 18.13 -16.75
CA THR A 157 19.96 17.66 -16.68
C THR A 157 20.17 16.93 -15.36
N GLY A 158 20.49 15.64 -15.43
CA GLY A 158 20.84 14.81 -14.27
C GLY A 158 19.67 14.46 -13.32
N GLY A 159 18.47 14.98 -13.56
CA GLY A 159 17.29 14.64 -12.75
C GLY A 159 16.68 13.30 -13.11
N THR A 160 15.99 12.71 -12.15
CA THR A 160 15.28 11.43 -12.29
C THR A 160 13.84 11.51 -11.77
N LEU A 161 12.98 10.67 -12.33
CA LEU A 161 11.70 10.29 -11.75
C LEU A 161 11.90 8.92 -11.08
N HIS A 162 11.79 8.90 -9.77
CA HIS A 162 11.73 7.69 -8.96
C HIS A 162 10.25 7.33 -8.76
N LEU A 163 9.89 6.08 -9.05
CA LEU A 163 8.62 5.49 -8.66
C LEU A 163 8.93 4.29 -7.77
N HIS A 164 8.31 4.25 -6.61
CA HIS A 164 8.46 3.16 -5.67
C HIS A 164 7.10 2.67 -5.16
N ALA A 165 6.84 1.36 -5.17
CA ALA A 165 5.62 0.78 -4.63
C ALA A 165 5.92 -0.39 -3.71
N THR A 166 5.25 -0.37 -2.56
CA THR A 166 5.33 -1.41 -1.53
C THR A 166 3.95 -1.63 -0.95
N GLY A 167 3.72 -2.81 -0.38
CA GLY A 167 2.43 -3.19 0.15
C GLY A 167 2.47 -4.56 0.78
N HIS A 168 1.28 -5.06 1.13
CA HIS A 168 1.11 -6.41 1.63
C HIS A 168 -0.28 -6.96 1.29
N SER A 169 -0.38 -8.28 1.30
CA SER A 169 -1.63 -9.03 1.25
C SER A 169 -2.18 -9.16 2.66
N LEU A 170 -3.48 -8.86 2.82
CA LEU A 170 -4.17 -8.98 4.10
C LEU A 170 -4.26 -10.44 4.56
N ASP A 171 -4.14 -10.64 5.87
CA ASP A 171 -4.11 -11.95 6.53
C ASP A 171 -5.22 -12.11 7.60
N CYS A 172 -5.21 -13.22 8.35
CA CYS A 172 -6.25 -13.54 9.33
C CYS A 172 -6.50 -12.43 10.37
N ARG A 173 -5.48 -11.65 10.73
CA ARG A 173 -5.57 -10.57 11.74
C ARG A 173 -6.64 -9.54 11.40
N GLU A 174 -6.91 -9.33 10.12
CA GLU A 174 -7.95 -8.40 9.68
C GLU A 174 -9.36 -8.79 10.14
N THR A 175 -9.58 -10.07 10.45
CA THR A 175 -10.88 -10.53 10.97
C THR A 175 -11.07 -10.24 12.46
N MET A 176 -10.01 -9.86 13.17
CA MET A 176 -10.03 -9.56 14.59
C MET A 176 -10.47 -8.12 14.90
N TYR A 177 -10.49 -7.24 13.90
CA TYR A 177 -10.92 -5.85 14.12
C TYR A 177 -12.43 -5.75 14.32
N GLY A 178 -12.86 -4.90 15.26
CA GLY A 178 -14.27 -4.57 15.51
C GLY A 178 -14.93 -5.31 16.67
N MET A 179 -14.18 -6.11 17.43
CA MET A 179 -14.55 -6.61 18.76
C MET A 179 -13.39 -6.43 19.74
N SER A 180 -13.62 -6.67 21.03
CA SER A 180 -12.51 -6.75 21.99
C SER A 180 -11.82 -8.10 21.88
N LEU A 181 -10.49 -8.12 22.04
CA LEU A 181 -9.72 -9.37 22.01
C LEU A 181 -10.24 -10.42 22.99
N ASN A 182 -10.67 -10.01 24.18
CA ASN A 182 -11.28 -10.92 25.15
C ASN A 182 -12.56 -11.58 24.60
N ARG A 183 -13.37 -10.84 23.84
CA ARG A 183 -14.55 -11.40 23.18
C ARG A 183 -14.17 -12.39 22.10
N ASP A 184 -13.17 -12.07 21.27
CA ASP A 184 -12.69 -13.00 20.23
C ASP A 184 -12.21 -14.31 20.86
N ILE A 185 -11.44 -14.25 21.95
CA ILE A 185 -10.96 -15.45 22.68
C ILE A 185 -12.15 -16.29 23.19
N GLN A 186 -13.18 -15.66 23.75
CA GLN A 186 -14.37 -16.38 24.23
C GLN A 186 -15.15 -17.07 23.11
N VAL A 187 -15.16 -16.50 21.90
CA VAL A 187 -15.98 -16.98 20.78
C VAL A 187 -15.22 -17.99 19.90
N PHE A 188 -13.95 -17.71 19.63
CA PHE A 188 -13.13 -18.45 18.66
C PHE A 188 -12.02 -19.29 19.32
N GLY A 189 -11.69 -19.05 20.58
CA GLY A 189 -10.76 -19.88 21.35
C GLY A 189 -9.32 -19.80 20.83
N GLY A 190 -8.67 -20.96 20.70
CA GLY A 190 -7.25 -21.07 20.29
C GLY A 190 -6.96 -20.55 18.88
N ASP A 191 -7.96 -20.49 18.00
CA ASP A 191 -7.79 -19.95 16.65
C ASP A 191 -7.37 -18.46 16.66
N VAL A 192 -7.69 -17.73 17.74
CA VAL A 192 -7.27 -16.33 17.93
C VAL A 192 -5.76 -16.22 18.04
N ALA A 193 -5.10 -17.16 18.73
CA ALA A 193 -3.65 -17.17 18.85
C ALA A 193 -3.00 -17.42 17.48
N ASN A 194 -3.53 -18.38 16.72
CA ASN A 194 -3.03 -18.67 15.37
C ASN A 194 -3.13 -17.43 14.45
N CYS A 195 -4.24 -16.70 14.51
CA CYS A 195 -4.41 -15.49 13.71
C CYS A 195 -3.54 -14.33 14.19
N LEU A 196 -3.27 -14.18 15.48
CA LEU A 196 -2.33 -13.17 15.98
C LEU A 196 -0.90 -13.40 15.50
N GLU A 197 -0.50 -14.67 15.35
CA GLU A 197 0.80 -15.08 14.81
C GLU A 197 0.82 -15.13 13.28
N ALA A 198 -0.29 -14.79 12.60
CA ALA A 198 -0.31 -14.70 11.16
C ALA A 198 0.53 -13.51 10.68
N GLU A 199 1.34 -13.75 9.65
CA GLU A 199 2.16 -12.74 9.01
C GLU A 199 1.46 -12.21 7.75
N SER A 200 1.51 -10.89 7.56
CA SER A 200 1.08 -10.27 6.32
C SER A 200 2.09 -10.60 5.23
N HIS A 201 1.61 -10.97 4.04
CA HIS A 201 2.49 -11.45 2.98
C HIS A 201 2.98 -10.30 2.10
N ASP A 202 4.28 -10.27 1.83
CA ASP A 202 4.91 -9.25 1.00
C ASP A 202 4.49 -9.44 -0.47
N VAL A 203 3.95 -8.40 -1.08
CA VAL A 203 3.50 -8.42 -2.49
C VAL A 203 4.65 -8.15 -3.49
N GLY A 204 5.85 -7.90 -2.96
CA GLY A 204 7.03 -7.50 -3.70
C GLY A 204 7.09 -6.00 -3.94
N GLU A 205 8.26 -5.56 -4.34
CA GLU A 205 8.61 -4.16 -4.49
C GLU A 205 8.64 -3.76 -5.96
N LEU A 206 8.14 -2.57 -6.27
CA LEU A 206 8.48 -1.89 -7.51
C LEU A 206 9.41 -0.74 -7.12
N ASP A 207 10.64 -0.74 -7.61
CA ASP A 207 11.56 0.40 -7.49
C ASP A 207 12.15 0.67 -8.87
N ILE A 208 11.77 1.79 -9.47
CA ILE A 208 12.30 2.20 -10.76
C ILE A 208 12.75 3.66 -10.74
N THR A 209 13.88 3.90 -11.40
CA THR A 209 14.41 5.24 -11.62
C THR A 209 14.51 5.51 -13.11
N LEU A 210 13.81 6.54 -13.57
CA LEU A 210 13.76 6.95 -14.97
C LEU A 210 14.50 8.29 -15.14
N PRO A 211 15.56 8.35 -15.97
CA PRO A 211 16.28 9.59 -16.21
C PRO A 211 15.45 10.56 -17.05
N ALA A 212 15.60 11.86 -16.80
CA ALA A 212 14.87 12.89 -17.54
C ALA A 212 15.13 12.90 -19.05
N SER A 213 16.30 12.42 -19.48
CA SER A 213 16.65 12.23 -20.89
C SER A 213 15.79 11.20 -21.60
N GLY A 214 15.21 10.25 -20.86
CA GLY A 214 14.33 9.20 -21.38
C GLY A 214 12.85 9.57 -21.40
N PHE A 215 12.48 10.78 -20.95
CA PHE A 215 11.07 11.16 -20.92
C PHE A 215 10.50 11.36 -22.33
N PRO A 216 9.22 11.00 -22.53
CA PRO A 216 8.57 11.15 -23.81
C PRO A 216 8.57 12.58 -24.34
N ALA A 217 8.47 12.71 -25.66
CA ALA A 217 8.22 13.99 -26.30
C ALA A 217 6.87 14.58 -25.82
N ARG A 218 6.75 15.91 -25.84
CA ARG A 218 5.50 16.59 -25.51
C ARG A 218 4.37 16.06 -26.40
N ARG A 219 3.19 15.83 -25.81
CA ARG A 219 1.98 15.28 -26.48
C ARG A 219 2.09 13.83 -26.97
N HIS A 220 3.17 13.12 -26.67
CA HIS A 220 3.35 11.70 -27.02
C HIS A 220 3.50 10.87 -25.74
N PRO A 221 2.41 10.61 -25.00
CA PRO A 221 2.49 9.77 -23.82
C PRO A 221 2.99 8.36 -24.17
N VAL A 222 3.74 7.76 -23.26
CA VAL A 222 4.25 6.38 -23.39
C VAL A 222 3.73 5.56 -22.22
N SER A 223 3.22 4.36 -22.51
CA SER A 223 2.73 3.41 -21.53
C SER A 223 3.80 2.37 -21.20
N TYR A 224 3.82 1.95 -19.94
CA TYR A 224 4.78 1.04 -19.35
C TYR A 224 4.04 -0.01 -18.54
N VAL A 225 4.63 -1.20 -18.47
CA VAL A 225 4.20 -2.28 -17.59
C VAL A 225 5.45 -2.76 -16.85
N THR A 226 5.43 -2.65 -15.53
CA THR A 226 6.57 -3.04 -14.69
C THR A 226 6.09 -4.08 -13.68
N GLN A 227 6.74 -5.24 -13.68
CA GLN A 227 6.48 -6.28 -12.68
C GLN A 227 7.21 -5.94 -11.37
N SER A 228 6.59 -6.24 -10.23
CA SER A 228 7.29 -6.19 -8.95
C SER A 228 8.39 -7.25 -8.89
N ILE A 229 9.34 -7.05 -8.00
CA ILE A 229 10.45 -7.96 -7.71
C ILE A 229 10.39 -8.41 -6.25
N GLY A 230 10.90 -9.60 -5.95
CA GLY A 230 10.81 -10.17 -4.61
C GLY A 230 9.37 -10.44 -4.19
N GLY A 231 9.12 -10.40 -2.89
CA GLY A 231 7.83 -10.75 -2.30
C GLY A 231 7.62 -12.25 -2.12
N ASP A 232 6.55 -12.57 -1.41
CA ASP A 232 6.11 -13.92 -1.13
C ASP A 232 5.35 -14.52 -2.31
N GLY A 233 5.08 -15.81 -2.18
CA GLY A 233 4.22 -16.55 -3.08
C GLY A 233 4.93 -17.08 -4.32
N GLY A 234 4.36 -18.15 -4.84
CA GLY A 234 4.99 -18.92 -5.89
C GLY A 234 4.04 -19.90 -6.53
N GLN A 235 4.63 -20.94 -7.10
CA GLN A 235 3.93 -22.04 -7.74
C GLN A 235 4.41 -23.37 -7.17
N CYS A 236 3.50 -24.34 -7.10
CA CYS A 236 3.86 -25.69 -6.70
C CYS A 236 4.80 -26.33 -7.72
N SER A 237 5.84 -27.02 -7.23
CA SER A 237 7.00 -27.44 -8.02
C SER A 237 6.68 -28.34 -9.22
N SER A 238 5.62 -29.15 -9.14
CA SER A 238 5.17 -30.02 -10.23
C SER A 238 3.89 -29.50 -10.89
N THR A 239 3.04 -28.84 -10.12
CA THR A 239 1.80 -28.22 -10.60
C THR A 239 1.99 -26.73 -10.81
N SER A 240 2.68 -26.34 -11.88
CA SER A 240 3.07 -24.95 -12.16
C SER A 240 1.92 -23.93 -12.32
N SER A 241 0.67 -24.39 -12.39
CA SER A 241 -0.50 -23.50 -12.41
C SER A 241 -1.09 -23.24 -11.01
N GLN A 242 -0.74 -24.05 -10.02
CA GLN A 242 -1.23 -23.88 -8.65
C GLN A 242 -0.35 -22.89 -7.90
N LEU A 243 -0.95 -21.76 -7.55
CA LEU A 243 -0.33 -20.75 -6.71
C LEU A 243 -0.23 -21.26 -5.27
N CYS A 244 0.85 -20.89 -4.60
CA CYS A 244 1.12 -21.25 -3.21
C CYS A 244 1.76 -20.08 -2.47
N LEU A 245 1.60 -20.06 -1.14
CA LEU A 245 2.40 -19.25 -0.23
C LEU A 245 3.40 -20.10 0.53
N THR A 246 2.97 -21.29 0.94
CA THR A 246 3.76 -22.24 1.70
C THR A 246 3.68 -23.62 1.09
N ASN A 247 4.53 -24.55 1.54
CA ASN A 247 4.45 -25.96 1.13
C ASN A 247 3.11 -26.60 1.49
N ALA A 248 2.42 -26.11 2.52
CA ALA A 248 1.10 -26.62 2.90
C ALA A 248 0.05 -26.36 1.82
N ASP A 249 0.23 -25.33 1.00
CA ASP A 249 -0.68 -25.01 -0.12
C ASP A 249 -0.49 -25.92 -1.34
N CYS A 250 0.52 -26.79 -1.32
CA CYS A 250 0.85 -27.68 -2.43
C CYS A 250 0.40 -29.13 -2.17
N PRO A 251 0.13 -29.90 -3.25
CA PRO A 251 -0.14 -31.32 -3.12
C PRO A 251 0.97 -32.09 -2.39
N SER A 252 0.62 -33.24 -1.82
CA SER A 252 1.57 -34.06 -1.08
C SER A 252 2.79 -34.44 -1.95
N GLY A 253 3.99 -34.15 -1.45
CA GLY A 253 5.24 -34.39 -2.16
C GLY A 253 5.73 -33.22 -3.02
N GLU A 254 4.95 -32.14 -3.14
CA GLU A 254 5.36 -30.90 -3.79
C GLU A 254 5.84 -29.85 -2.79
N THR A 255 6.59 -28.87 -3.29
CA THR A 255 7.04 -27.70 -2.52
C THR A 255 6.63 -26.43 -3.22
N CYS A 256 6.40 -25.37 -2.44
CA CYS A 256 6.14 -24.06 -2.98
C CYS A 256 7.44 -23.43 -3.47
N THR A 257 7.52 -23.20 -4.77
CA THR A 257 8.67 -22.53 -5.40
C THR A 257 8.34 -21.06 -5.50
N VAL A 258 8.91 -20.25 -4.59
CA VAL A 258 8.73 -18.79 -4.57
C VAL A 258 9.22 -18.21 -5.88
N THR A 259 8.31 -17.57 -6.61
CA THR A 259 8.63 -16.88 -7.87
C THR A 259 8.80 -15.38 -7.66
N GLY A 260 8.19 -14.84 -6.59
CA GLY A 260 8.05 -13.41 -6.38
C GLY A 260 7.27 -12.72 -7.49
N GLY A 261 7.27 -11.39 -7.46
CA GLY A 261 6.68 -10.55 -8.49
C GLY A 261 5.17 -10.71 -8.60
N SER A 262 4.47 -10.57 -7.46
CA SER A 262 3.05 -10.88 -7.32
C SER A 262 2.11 -9.95 -8.08
N TYR A 263 2.61 -8.83 -8.64
CA TYR A 263 1.83 -7.93 -9.48
C TYR A 263 2.64 -7.25 -10.59
N LYS A 264 1.93 -6.67 -11.56
CA LYS A 264 2.45 -5.68 -12.51
C LYS A 264 1.72 -4.36 -12.38
N LEU A 265 2.45 -3.27 -12.41
CA LEU A 265 1.89 -1.92 -12.45
C LEU A 265 1.85 -1.40 -13.88
N HIS A 266 0.67 -0.98 -14.32
CA HIS A 266 0.45 -0.36 -15.63
C HIS A 266 0.35 1.15 -15.43
N TYR A 267 1.21 1.90 -16.11
CA TYR A 267 1.24 3.36 -15.99
C TYR A 267 1.66 4.03 -17.28
N THR A 268 1.28 5.30 -17.41
CA THR A 268 1.60 6.13 -18.57
C THR A 268 2.34 7.38 -18.11
N ILE A 269 3.43 7.72 -18.78
CA ILE A 269 4.19 8.96 -18.55
C ILE A 269 3.94 9.90 -19.72
N ALA A 270 3.61 11.16 -19.41
CA ALA A 270 3.37 12.21 -20.39
C ALA A 270 4.12 13.48 -20.03
N ARG A 271 4.87 14.05 -20.98
CA ARG A 271 5.53 15.35 -20.79
C ARG A 271 4.55 16.50 -20.99
N ARG A 272 4.46 17.38 -19.99
CA ARG A 272 3.59 18.56 -19.99
C ARG A 272 4.26 19.78 -20.64
N GLY A 273 3.40 20.68 -21.12
CA GLY A 273 3.76 22.01 -21.63
C GLY A 273 4.38 22.87 -20.56
#